data_AF-A0A8J2MML1-F1
#
_entry.id   AF-A0A8J2MML1-F1
#
_cell.length_a   1.000
_cell.length_b   1.000
_cell.length_c   1.000
_cell.angle_alpha   90.00
_cell.angle_beta   90.00
_cell.angle_gamma   90.00
#
_symmetry.space_group_name_H-M   'P 1'
#
loop_
_entity.id
_entity.type
_entity.pdbx_description
1 polymer ?
#
loop_
_entity_poly.entity_id
_entity_poly.type
_entity_poly.pdbx_seq_one_letter_code
_entity_poly.pdbx_strand_id
1 'polypeptide(L)'
;MNATDLSKNDQCHGDATNESVDFLKGVNIIQSYVTDYIQYRVHLQNGYCPYLPEIPCSDDYRFELIRAVALIFEQKHEEELTNMVTTLCQHGRLTFQRYVEVVECFAQNDDDDERGEQLSYGRLVALIAFAGLVAMKLCDMGMFSDVSIIASYTSKFLHKRIVLTWPQNKRCWENFFDRAKIIVDRNETEENEQLNLKSECSRWWLSIRALVIFGMLGIGAVTLIKTVLKAR
;
A
#
# COMPACT_ATOMS: atom_id res chain seq x y z
N MET A 1 -25.96 40.37 24.95
CA MET A 1 -24.75 39.54 25.12
C MET A 1 -24.86 38.41 24.11
N ASN A 2 -24.00 38.46 23.10
CA ASN A 2 -24.00 37.58 21.94
C ASN A 2 -23.42 36.21 22.30
N ALA A 3 -24.11 35.15 21.89
CA ALA A 3 -23.50 33.83 21.70
C ALA A 3 -23.34 33.65 20.19
N THR A 4 -22.09 33.67 19.75
CA THR A 4 -21.67 33.62 18.36
C THR A 4 -21.75 32.18 17.86
N ASP A 5 -22.67 31.91 16.94
CA ASP A 5 -22.66 30.72 16.10
C ASP A 5 -21.43 30.78 15.17
N LEU A 6 -20.43 29.95 15.45
CA LEU A 6 -19.33 29.66 14.52
C LEU A 6 -19.76 28.50 13.62
N SER A 7 -20.64 28.81 12.67
CA SER A 7 -20.84 27.98 11.48
C SER A 7 -19.59 28.09 10.62
N LYS A 8 -18.68 27.12 10.76
CA LYS A 8 -17.53 26.96 9.88
C LYS A 8 -18.05 26.46 8.53
N ASN A 9 -18.17 27.39 7.60
CA ASN A 9 -18.71 27.20 6.28
C ASN A 9 -17.65 26.46 5.42
N ASP A 10 -17.62 25.13 5.47
CA ASP A 10 -16.80 24.29 4.59
C ASP A 10 -17.49 24.20 3.20
N GLN A 11 -17.39 25.28 2.44
CA GLN A 11 -17.67 25.26 1.01
C GLN A 11 -16.39 24.88 0.27
N CYS A 12 -16.39 23.67 -0.30
CA CYS A 12 -15.55 23.38 -1.47
C CYS A 12 -16.00 24.33 -2.57
N HIS A 13 -15.29 25.45 -2.71
CA HIS A 13 -15.52 26.42 -3.78
C HIS A 13 -15.27 25.75 -5.13
N GLY A 14 -16.35 25.47 -5.86
CA GLY A 14 -16.32 25.39 -7.31
C GLY A 14 -16.43 26.80 -7.86
N ASP A 15 -15.34 27.32 -8.42
CA ASP A 15 -15.34 28.56 -9.18
C ASP A 15 -15.39 28.22 -10.68
N ALA A 16 -16.54 28.48 -11.29
CA ALA A 16 -16.97 27.97 -12.60
C ALA A 16 -16.40 28.76 -13.79
N THR A 17 -15.13 29.16 -13.74
CA THR A 17 -14.54 29.98 -14.81
C THR A 17 -13.15 29.56 -15.30
N ASN A 18 -12.69 28.35 -14.98
CA ASN A 18 -11.40 27.81 -15.46
C ASN A 18 -11.37 26.28 -15.66
N GLU A 19 -12.48 25.65 -16.05
CA GLU A 19 -12.60 24.18 -16.16
C GLU A 19 -11.51 23.51 -17.00
N SER A 20 -11.00 24.15 -18.07
CA SER A 20 -9.94 23.56 -18.91
C SER A 20 -8.55 23.56 -18.26
N VAL A 21 -8.23 24.61 -17.49
CA VAL A 21 -6.95 24.75 -16.77
C VAL A 21 -6.93 23.86 -15.53
N ASP A 22 -8.05 23.76 -14.81
CA ASP A 22 -8.18 22.87 -13.66
C ASP A 22 -8.24 21.39 -14.07
N PHE A 23 -8.81 21.06 -15.24
CA PHE A 23 -8.78 19.71 -15.79
C PHE A 23 -7.34 19.27 -16.14
N LEU A 24 -6.58 20.13 -16.82
CA LEU A 24 -5.17 19.87 -17.12
C LEU A 24 -4.32 19.74 -15.85
N LYS A 25 -4.62 20.55 -14.83
CA LYS A 25 -3.98 20.47 -13.51
C LYS A 25 -4.32 19.16 -12.79
N GLY A 26 -5.56 18.71 -12.85
CA GLY A 26 -6.02 17.44 -12.26
C GLY A 26 -5.39 16.20 -12.92
N VAL A 27 -5.33 16.16 -14.25
CA VAL A 27 -4.62 15.12 -15.01
C VAL A 27 -3.15 15.06 -14.60
N ASN A 28 -2.52 16.23 -14.46
CA ASN A 28 -1.11 16.32 -14.12
C ASN A 28 -0.81 15.79 -12.70
N ILE A 29 -1.71 16.01 -11.74
CA ILE A 29 -1.54 15.54 -10.35
C ILE A 29 -1.60 14.01 -10.26
N ILE A 30 -2.67 13.37 -10.72
CA ILE A 30 -2.80 11.91 -10.61
C ILE A 30 -1.75 11.18 -11.46
N GLN A 31 -1.42 11.73 -12.63
CA GLN A 31 -0.35 11.20 -13.46
C GLN A 31 1.00 11.24 -12.73
N SER A 32 1.29 12.34 -12.02
CA SER A 32 2.51 12.45 -11.21
C SER A 32 2.53 11.37 -10.13
N TYR A 33 1.44 11.17 -9.39
CA TYR A 33 1.39 10.15 -8.34
C TYR A 33 1.54 8.71 -8.86
N VAL A 34 0.89 8.38 -9.98
CA VAL A 34 1.00 7.04 -10.59
C VAL A 34 2.43 6.80 -11.09
N THR A 35 2.99 7.78 -11.82
CA THR A 35 4.35 7.69 -12.36
C THR A 35 5.36 7.55 -11.22
N ASP A 36 5.17 8.33 -10.16
CA ASP A 36 6.09 8.37 -9.01
C ASP A 36 6.12 7.03 -8.30
N TYR A 37 4.93 6.49 -8.02
CA TYR A 37 4.85 5.19 -7.38
C TYR A 37 5.46 4.08 -8.23
N ILE A 38 5.21 4.08 -9.54
CA ILE A 38 5.80 3.08 -10.44
C ILE A 38 7.34 3.19 -10.43
N GLN A 39 7.89 4.40 -10.55
CA GLN A 39 9.34 4.63 -10.51
C GLN A 39 9.93 4.14 -9.18
N TYR A 40 9.32 4.55 -8.07
CA TYR A 40 9.71 4.14 -6.73
C TYR A 40 9.69 2.61 -6.57
N ARG A 41 8.62 1.97 -7.02
CA ARG A 41 8.41 0.52 -6.86
C ARG A 41 9.38 -0.32 -7.68
N VAL A 42 9.71 0.13 -8.89
CA VAL A 42 10.75 -0.47 -9.74
C VAL A 42 12.13 -0.30 -9.10
N HIS A 43 12.41 0.88 -8.55
CA HIS A 43 13.69 1.17 -7.90
C HIS A 43 13.94 0.30 -6.66
N LEU A 44 12.90 -0.01 -5.87
CA LEU A 44 13.02 -0.90 -4.70
C LEU A 44 13.57 -2.30 -5.02
N GLN A 45 13.43 -2.78 -6.26
CA GLN A 45 14.00 -4.07 -6.69
C GLN A 45 15.31 -3.94 -7.47
N ASN A 46 16.00 -2.80 -7.34
CA ASN A 46 17.18 -2.44 -8.13
C ASN A 46 16.91 -2.45 -9.65
N GLY A 47 15.65 -2.25 -10.04
CA GLY A 47 15.24 -2.09 -11.43
C GLY A 47 15.46 -0.66 -11.91
N TYR A 48 15.45 -0.49 -13.23
CA TYR A 48 15.50 0.82 -13.89
C TYR A 48 14.52 0.85 -15.06
N CYS A 49 13.76 1.92 -15.19
CA CYS A 49 12.83 2.12 -16.31
C CYS A 49 13.09 3.47 -16.99
N PRO A 50 13.77 3.49 -18.17
CA PRO A 50 14.11 4.74 -18.85
C PRO A 50 12.93 5.45 -19.55
N TYR A 51 11.77 4.79 -19.67
CA TYR A 51 10.64 5.26 -20.49
C TYR A 51 9.53 5.95 -19.68
N LEU A 52 9.74 6.13 -18.37
CA LEU A 52 8.83 6.90 -17.54
C LEU A 52 9.25 8.38 -17.55
N PRO A 53 8.28 9.31 -17.65
CA PRO A 53 8.59 10.73 -17.62
C PRO A 53 9.28 11.10 -16.30
N GLU A 54 10.26 12.00 -16.36
CA GLU A 54 10.84 12.58 -15.17
C GLU A 54 9.75 13.34 -14.40
N ILE A 55 9.65 13.04 -13.12
CA ILE A 55 8.75 13.75 -12.22
C ILE A 55 9.57 14.88 -11.62
N PRO A 56 9.05 16.11 -11.59
CA PRO A 56 9.72 17.19 -10.90
C PRO A 56 10.06 16.73 -9.48
N CYS A 57 11.35 16.78 -9.11
CA CYS A 57 11.77 16.50 -7.75
C CYS A 57 10.98 17.43 -6.83
N SER A 58 10.06 16.84 -6.09
CA SER A 58 9.11 17.55 -5.27
C SER A 58 9.28 16.99 -3.89
N ASP A 59 9.85 17.77 -2.96
CA ASP A 59 9.94 17.49 -1.52
C ASP A 59 8.54 17.48 -0.85
N ASP A 60 7.55 16.97 -1.56
CA ASP A 60 6.15 17.00 -1.19
C ASP A 60 5.78 15.67 -0.54
N TYR A 61 5.53 15.75 0.77
CA TYR A 61 5.12 14.64 1.62
C TYR A 61 3.94 13.83 1.06
N ARG A 62 3.13 14.40 0.15
CA ARG A 62 2.01 13.70 -0.49
C ARG A 62 2.47 12.52 -1.34
N PHE A 63 3.61 12.63 -2.02
CA PHE A 63 4.20 11.52 -2.76
C PHE A 63 4.66 10.41 -1.80
N GLU A 64 5.30 10.79 -0.68
CA GLU A 64 5.72 9.84 0.36
C GLU A 64 4.53 9.09 0.96
N LEU A 65 3.42 9.79 1.25
CA LEU A 65 2.20 9.16 1.75
C LEU A 65 1.59 8.16 0.76
N ILE A 66 1.60 8.47 -0.53
CA ILE A 66 1.11 7.53 -1.56
C ILE A 66 2.00 6.29 -1.62
N ARG A 67 3.33 6.48 -1.61
CA ARG A 67 4.29 5.36 -1.56
C ARG A 67 4.06 4.49 -0.34
N ALA A 68 3.95 5.09 0.84
CA ALA A 68 3.76 4.38 2.09
C ALA A 68 2.44 3.58 2.11
N VAL A 69 1.31 4.22 1.79
CA VAL A 69 0.01 3.54 1.83
C VAL A 69 -0.12 2.45 0.76
N ALA A 70 0.48 2.64 -0.42
CA ALA A 70 0.49 1.63 -1.47
C ALA A 70 1.40 0.44 -1.09
N LEU A 71 2.56 0.67 -0.47
CA LEU A 71 3.38 -0.42 0.07
C LEU A 71 2.68 -1.20 1.19
N ILE A 72 2.01 -0.51 2.12
CA ILE A 72 1.22 -1.17 3.16
C ILE A 72 0.12 -2.03 2.53
N PHE A 73 -0.54 -1.50 1.49
CA PHE A 73 -1.53 -2.28 0.75
C PHE A 73 -0.91 -3.51 0.09
N GLU A 74 0.24 -3.37 -0.58
CA GLU A 74 0.96 -4.50 -1.18
C GLU A 74 1.31 -5.58 -0.15
N GLN A 75 1.84 -5.19 1.00
CA GLN A 75 2.21 -6.12 2.06
C GLN A 75 0.99 -6.85 2.64
N LYS A 76 -0.13 -6.14 2.84
CA LYS A 76 -1.36 -6.75 3.38
C LYS A 76 -2.08 -7.65 2.38
N HIS A 77 -1.82 -7.49 1.08
CA HIS A 77 -2.46 -8.23 -0.01
C HIS A 77 -1.45 -8.98 -0.90
N GLU A 78 -0.28 -9.35 -0.36
CA GLU A 78 0.86 -9.83 -1.13
C GLU A 78 0.52 -11.06 -1.97
N GLU A 79 -0.14 -12.06 -1.37
CA GLU A 79 -0.50 -13.30 -2.04
C GLU A 79 -1.46 -13.06 -3.22
N GLU A 80 -2.51 -12.28 -2.97
CA GLU A 80 -3.57 -11.98 -3.94
C GLU A 80 -3.01 -11.19 -5.13
N LEU A 81 -2.23 -10.13 -4.85
CA LEU A 81 -1.59 -9.31 -5.86
C LEU A 81 -0.55 -10.09 -6.67
N THR A 82 0.27 -10.90 -6.01
CA THR A 82 1.26 -11.74 -6.69
C THR A 82 0.58 -12.75 -7.62
N ASN A 83 -0.51 -13.37 -7.18
CA ASN A 83 -1.30 -14.29 -7.99
C ASN A 83 -1.92 -13.59 -9.21
N MET A 84 -2.47 -12.39 -9.03
CA MET A 84 -3.02 -11.60 -10.15
C MET A 84 -1.95 -11.22 -11.17
N VAL A 85 -0.81 -10.68 -10.72
CA VAL A 85 0.30 -10.28 -11.60
C VAL A 85 0.88 -11.49 -12.32
N THR A 86 1.07 -12.61 -11.62
CA THR A 86 1.55 -13.86 -12.21
C THR A 86 0.58 -14.37 -13.27
N THR A 87 -0.73 -14.36 -12.99
CA THR A 87 -1.78 -14.79 -13.92
C THR A 87 -1.86 -13.92 -15.17
N LEU A 88 -1.74 -12.61 -14.99
CA LEU A 88 -1.65 -11.65 -16.09
C LEU A 88 -0.44 -11.89 -16.99
N CYS A 89 0.68 -12.30 -16.38
CA CYS A 89 1.94 -12.55 -17.06
C CYS A 89 2.14 -14.02 -17.49
N GLN A 90 1.14 -14.89 -17.29
CA GLN A 90 1.23 -16.30 -17.67
C GLN A 90 1.63 -16.44 -19.15
N HIS A 91 2.54 -17.39 -19.43
CA HIS A 91 3.12 -17.65 -20.75
C HIS A 91 4.04 -16.53 -21.28
N GLY A 92 4.56 -15.65 -20.42
CA GLY A 92 5.54 -14.63 -20.79
C GLY A 92 4.96 -13.53 -21.67
N ARG A 93 3.63 -13.34 -21.65
CA ARG A 93 2.93 -12.33 -22.43
C ARG A 93 1.94 -11.59 -21.54
N LEU A 94 2.33 -10.42 -21.08
CA LEU A 94 1.36 -9.41 -20.66
C LEU A 94 0.91 -8.67 -21.92
N THR A 95 -0.40 -8.68 -22.22
CA THR A 95 -0.94 -7.78 -23.24
C THR A 95 -1.59 -6.60 -22.54
N PHE A 96 -1.46 -5.41 -23.12
CA PHE A 96 -2.14 -4.22 -22.63
C PHE A 96 -3.65 -4.44 -22.44
N GLN A 97 -4.29 -5.20 -23.34
CA GLN A 97 -5.71 -5.54 -23.24
C GLN A 97 -6.06 -6.29 -21.95
N ARG A 98 -5.26 -7.28 -21.54
CA ARG A 98 -5.49 -8.01 -20.29
C ARG A 98 -5.32 -7.10 -19.06
N TYR A 99 -4.38 -6.15 -19.13
CA TYR A 99 -4.24 -5.14 -18.08
C TYR A 99 -5.49 -4.25 -17.97
N VAL A 100 -6.01 -3.78 -19.11
CA VAL A 100 -7.25 -2.99 -19.18
C VAL A 100 -8.41 -3.73 -18.54
N GLU A 101 -8.62 -5.00 -18.89
CA GLU A 101 -9.68 -5.85 -18.32
C GLU A 101 -9.60 -5.92 -16.80
N VAL A 102 -8.41 -6.15 -16.23
CA VAL A 102 -8.24 -6.21 -14.77
C VAL A 102 -8.52 -4.85 -14.12
N VAL A 103 -8.02 -3.75 -14.68
CA VAL A 103 -8.29 -2.40 -14.17
C VAL A 103 -9.79 -2.07 -14.20
N GLU A 104 -10.52 -2.53 -15.20
CA GLU A 104 -11.98 -2.37 -15.29
C GLU A 104 -12.71 -3.22 -14.24
N CYS A 105 -12.25 -4.44 -13.96
CA CYS A 105 -12.80 -5.27 -12.88
C CYS A 105 -12.66 -4.60 -11.51
N PHE A 106 -11.56 -3.88 -11.24
CA PHE A 106 -11.41 -3.09 -10.00
C PHE A 106 -12.49 -2.00 -9.82
N ALA A 107 -13.12 -1.58 -10.92
CA ALA A 107 -14.19 -0.59 -10.86
C ALA A 107 -15.57 -1.22 -10.67
N GLN A 108 -15.80 -2.42 -11.20
CA GLN A 108 -17.10 -3.11 -11.15
C GLN A 108 -17.32 -3.71 -9.74
N ASN A 109 -18.52 -3.54 -9.18
CA ASN A 109 -19.00 -4.31 -8.03
C ASN A 109 -20.00 -5.34 -8.56
N ASP A 110 -19.87 -6.59 -8.16
CA ASP A 110 -20.88 -7.62 -8.41
C ASP A 110 -22.07 -7.55 -7.43
N ASP A 111 -21.92 -6.81 -6.31
CA ASP A 111 -22.85 -6.90 -5.16
C ASP A 111 -23.69 -5.63 -4.86
N ASP A 112 -23.59 -4.54 -5.63
CA ASP A 112 -24.35 -3.30 -5.34
C ASP A 112 -25.11 -2.78 -6.57
N ASP A 113 -26.43 -3.02 -6.54
CA ASP A 113 -27.41 -2.29 -7.34
C ASP A 113 -27.15 -0.77 -7.21
N GLU A 114 -26.98 -0.11 -8.35
CA GLU A 114 -26.88 1.35 -8.55
C GLU A 114 -25.58 2.10 -8.17
N ARG A 115 -24.61 1.51 -7.45
CA ARG A 115 -23.33 2.22 -7.07
C ARG A 115 -22.04 1.64 -7.64
N GLY A 116 -22.12 0.70 -8.59
CA GLY A 116 -20.99 -0.03 -9.17
C GLY A 116 -19.92 0.78 -9.94
N GLU A 117 -19.92 2.11 -9.87
CA GLU A 117 -18.99 2.96 -10.61
C GLU A 117 -18.11 3.86 -9.72
N GLN A 118 -18.23 3.77 -8.40
CA GLN A 118 -17.55 4.69 -7.49
C GLN A 118 -16.06 4.36 -7.26
N LEU A 119 -15.19 5.37 -7.35
CA LEU A 119 -13.79 5.23 -6.97
C LEU A 119 -13.59 5.58 -5.49
N SER A 120 -13.50 4.55 -4.65
CA SER A 120 -13.09 4.70 -3.26
C SER A 120 -11.59 4.97 -3.14
N TYR A 121 -11.16 5.49 -1.99
CA TYR A 121 -9.73 5.65 -1.70
C TYR A 121 -8.97 4.32 -1.68
N GLY A 122 -9.61 3.24 -1.21
CA GLY A 122 -9.01 1.90 -1.24
C GLY A 122 -8.77 1.42 -2.68
N ARG A 123 -9.75 1.62 -3.57
CA ARG A 123 -9.60 1.27 -5.00
C ARG A 123 -8.52 2.11 -5.70
N LEU A 124 -8.43 3.39 -5.36
CA LEU A 124 -7.34 4.26 -5.82
C LEU A 124 -5.97 3.67 -5.45
N VAL A 125 -5.77 3.34 -4.17
CA VAL A 125 -4.51 2.77 -3.68
C VAL A 125 -4.24 1.42 -4.32
N ALA A 126 -5.24 0.54 -4.38
CA ALA A 126 -5.11 -0.78 -4.97
C ALA A 126 -4.66 -0.72 -6.44
N LEU A 127 -5.23 0.19 -7.24
CA LEU A 127 -4.85 0.37 -8.65
C LEU A 127 -3.43 0.94 -8.81
N ILE A 128 -3.01 1.87 -7.95
CA ILE A 128 -1.65 2.41 -7.95
C ILE A 128 -0.64 1.31 -7.58
N ALA A 129 -0.88 0.60 -6.48
CA ALA A 129 -0.09 -0.53 -6.03
C ALA A 129 0.06 -1.60 -7.13
N PHE A 130 -1.07 -2.00 -7.70
CA PHE A 130 -1.11 -2.99 -8.78
C PHE A 130 -0.34 -2.55 -10.02
N ALA A 131 -0.48 -1.29 -10.44
CA ALA A 131 0.30 -0.75 -11.56
C ALA A 131 1.81 -0.80 -11.29
N GLY A 132 2.24 -0.50 -10.06
CA GLY A 132 3.64 -0.61 -9.64
C GLY A 132 4.17 -2.05 -9.74
N LEU A 133 3.39 -3.04 -9.29
CA LEU A 133 3.77 -4.46 -9.36
C LEU A 133 3.85 -4.98 -10.80
N VAL A 134 2.88 -4.63 -11.64
CA VAL A 134 2.88 -5.00 -13.06
C VAL A 134 4.06 -4.34 -13.78
N ALA A 135 4.33 -3.06 -13.51
CA ALA A 135 5.47 -2.35 -14.09
C ALA A 135 6.81 -2.97 -13.69
N MET A 136 6.98 -3.34 -12.43
CA MET A 136 8.14 -4.10 -11.97
C MET A 136 8.29 -5.41 -12.75
N LYS A 137 7.20 -6.17 -12.92
CA LYS A 137 7.24 -7.43 -13.68
C LYS A 137 7.57 -7.23 -15.17
N LEU A 138 7.13 -6.13 -15.78
CA LEU A 138 7.48 -5.78 -17.15
C LEU A 138 8.94 -5.35 -17.30
N CYS A 139 9.49 -4.67 -16.29
CA CYS A 139 10.92 -4.35 -16.26
C CYS A 139 11.76 -5.63 -16.21
N ASP A 140 11.36 -6.64 -15.41
CA ASP A 140 12.03 -7.95 -15.38
C ASP A 140 12.03 -8.65 -16.76
N MET A 141 11.01 -8.40 -17.58
CA MET A 141 10.88 -8.95 -18.94
C MET A 141 11.54 -8.07 -20.02
N GLY A 142 12.11 -6.92 -19.65
CA GLY A 142 12.68 -5.95 -20.60
C GLY A 142 11.64 -5.20 -21.44
N MET A 143 10.36 -5.22 -21.04
CA MET A 143 9.23 -4.61 -21.77
C MET A 143 8.99 -3.15 -21.32
N PHE A 144 10.01 -2.30 -21.42
CA PHE A 144 9.94 -0.94 -20.86
C PHE A 144 8.94 -0.02 -21.55
N SER A 145 8.65 -0.22 -22.85
CA SER A 145 7.60 0.53 -23.56
C SER A 145 6.24 0.35 -22.91
N ASP A 146 5.96 -0.86 -22.44
CA ASP A 146 4.64 -1.24 -21.92
C ASP A 146 4.43 -0.67 -20.51
N VAL A 147 5.51 -0.45 -19.76
CA VAL A 147 5.48 0.27 -18.49
C VAL A 147 4.94 1.69 -18.68
N SER A 148 5.39 2.39 -19.72
CA SER A 148 4.91 3.75 -20.04
C SER A 148 3.44 3.76 -20.46
N ILE A 149 3.03 2.76 -21.25
CA ILE A 149 1.64 2.59 -21.68
C ILE A 149 0.71 2.37 -20.47
N ILE A 150 1.11 1.48 -19.55
CA ILE A 150 0.35 1.19 -18.33
C ILE A 150 0.27 2.42 -17.42
N ALA A 151 1.39 3.11 -17.17
CA ALA A 151 1.40 4.33 -16.37
C ALA A 151 0.42 5.38 -16.95
N SER A 152 0.45 5.62 -18.26
CA SER A 152 -0.47 6.52 -18.95
C SER A 152 -1.93 6.08 -18.82
N TYR A 153 -2.21 4.79 -19.05
CA TYR A 153 -3.58 4.27 -18.99
C TYR A 153 -4.15 4.39 -17.57
N THR A 154 -3.42 3.93 -16.57
CA THR A 154 -3.85 3.97 -15.16
C THR A 154 -4.10 5.40 -14.70
N SER A 155 -3.21 6.33 -15.07
CA SER A 155 -3.39 7.76 -14.78
C SER A 155 -4.69 8.31 -15.37
N LYS A 156 -4.94 8.04 -16.66
CA LYS A 156 -6.15 8.48 -17.36
C LYS A 156 -7.42 7.84 -16.80
N PHE A 157 -7.37 6.55 -16.48
CA PHE A 157 -8.47 5.81 -15.89
C PHE A 157 -8.85 6.38 -14.52
N LEU A 158 -7.87 6.52 -13.63
CA LEU A 158 -8.07 7.09 -12.30
C LEU A 158 -8.54 8.53 -12.39
N HIS A 159 -7.93 9.35 -13.25
CA HIS A 159 -8.38 10.73 -13.47
C HIS A 159 -9.87 10.80 -13.82
N LYS A 160 -10.29 10.04 -14.84
CA LYS A 160 -11.68 9.99 -15.29
C LYS A 160 -12.61 9.60 -14.13
N ARG A 161 -12.24 8.57 -13.35
CA ARG A 161 -13.05 8.10 -12.23
C ARG A 161 -13.09 9.09 -11.05
N ILE A 162 -11.99 9.77 -10.75
CA ILE A 162 -11.93 10.83 -9.73
C ILE A 162 -12.91 11.95 -10.11
N VAL A 163 -12.79 12.50 -11.32
CA VAL A 163 -13.63 13.62 -11.80
C VAL A 163 -15.11 13.25 -11.76
N LEU A 164 -15.47 12.04 -12.18
CA LEU A 164 -16.86 11.61 -12.24
C LEU A 164 -17.47 11.30 -10.86
N THR A 165 -16.68 10.73 -9.93
CA THR A 165 -17.26 10.08 -8.73
C THR A 165 -16.95 10.81 -7.44
N TRP A 166 -15.82 11.52 -7.33
CA TRP A 166 -15.42 12.14 -6.06
C TRP A 166 -16.31 13.31 -5.63
N PRO A 167 -16.71 14.24 -6.52
CA PRO A 167 -17.58 15.36 -6.12
C PRO A 167 -18.91 14.89 -5.53
N GLN A 168 -19.53 13.90 -6.16
CA GLN A 168 -20.81 13.32 -5.72
C GLN A 168 -20.71 12.64 -4.34
N ASN A 169 -19.52 12.10 -4.02
CA ASN A 169 -19.26 11.39 -2.77
C ASN A 169 -18.52 12.23 -1.72
N LYS A 170 -18.40 13.55 -1.93
CA LYS A 170 -17.67 14.48 -1.04
C LYS A 170 -16.23 14.02 -0.75
N ARG A 171 -15.57 13.44 -1.75
CA ARG A 171 -14.17 13.00 -1.69
C ARG A 171 -13.25 14.07 -2.28
N CYS A 172 -12.04 14.19 -1.74
CA CYS A 172 -11.00 15.08 -2.22
C CYS A 172 -9.63 14.56 -1.76
N TRP A 173 -8.57 15.14 -2.30
CA TRP A 173 -7.20 14.75 -1.97
C TRP A 173 -6.84 14.99 -0.51
N GLU A 174 -7.26 16.10 0.10
CA GLU A 174 -6.99 16.36 1.52
C GLU A 174 -7.60 15.27 2.42
N ASN A 175 -8.87 14.94 2.19
CA ASN A 175 -9.55 13.85 2.89
C ASN A 175 -8.86 12.48 2.68
N PHE A 176 -8.20 12.28 1.54
CA PHE A 176 -7.40 11.10 1.26
C PHE A 176 -6.11 11.12 2.09
N PHE A 177 -5.36 12.22 2.10
CA PHE A 177 -4.07 12.32 2.79
C PHE A 177 -4.22 12.25 4.31
N ASP A 178 -5.27 12.83 4.88
CA ASP A 178 -5.59 12.69 6.30
C ASP A 178 -5.78 11.21 6.69
N ARG A 179 -6.49 10.46 5.84
CA ARG A 179 -6.71 9.02 6.06
C ARG A 179 -5.46 8.20 5.82
N ALA A 180 -4.68 8.54 4.79
CA ALA A 180 -3.41 7.86 4.49
C ALA A 180 -2.44 7.98 5.66
N LYS A 181 -2.32 9.18 6.24
CA LYS A 181 -1.49 9.41 7.44
C LYS A 181 -1.93 8.52 8.61
N ILE A 182 -3.22 8.47 8.91
CA ILE A 182 -3.76 7.61 9.98
C ILE A 182 -3.44 6.13 9.72
N ILE A 183 -3.52 5.68 8.45
CA ILE A 183 -3.19 4.30 8.09
C ILE A 183 -1.71 4.00 8.31
N VAL A 184 -0.82 4.93 7.91
CA VAL A 184 0.63 4.79 8.10
C VAL A 184 0.98 4.74 9.59
N ASP A 185 0.52 5.72 10.37
CA ASP A 185 0.76 5.80 11.82
C ASP A 185 0.28 4.51 12.53
N ARG A 186 -0.89 4.00 12.14
CA ARG A 186 -1.44 2.75 12.69
C ARG A 186 -0.60 1.54 12.29
N ASN A 187 -0.16 1.44 11.04
CA ASN A 187 0.66 0.32 10.57
C ASN A 187 2.02 0.27 11.29
N GLU A 188 2.66 1.43 11.50
CA GLU A 188 3.90 1.51 12.28
C GLU A 188 3.71 1.02 13.72
N THR A 189 2.57 1.36 14.33
CA THR A 189 2.22 0.88 15.68
C THR A 189 2.01 -0.64 15.68
N GLU A 190 1.21 -1.16 14.74
CA GLU A 190 0.94 -2.60 14.56
C GLU A 190 2.25 -3.40 14.38
N GLU A 191 3.20 -2.92 13.56
CA GLU A 191 4.49 -3.57 13.33
C GLU A 191 5.39 -3.55 14.57
N ASN A 192 5.46 -2.42 15.27
CA ASN A 192 6.24 -2.29 16.50
C ASN A 192 5.72 -3.22 17.60
N GLU A 193 4.40 -3.35 17.74
CA GLU A 193 3.78 -4.29 18.69
C GLU A 193 4.10 -5.74 18.35
N GLN A 194 4.05 -6.13 17.06
CA GLN A 194 4.41 -7.48 16.63
C GLN A 194 5.89 -7.80 16.88
N LEU A 195 6.79 -6.85 16.63
CA LEU A 195 8.21 -6.99 16.92
C LEU A 195 8.46 -7.16 18.43
N ASN A 196 7.79 -6.36 19.26
CA ASN A 196 7.87 -6.45 20.71
C ASN A 196 7.37 -7.81 21.22
N LEU A 197 6.21 -8.28 20.74
CA LEU A 197 5.67 -9.61 21.09
C LEU A 197 6.62 -10.75 20.68
N LYS A 198 7.22 -10.68 19.48
CA LYS A 198 8.19 -11.67 19.00
C LYS A 198 9.45 -11.68 19.88
N SER A 199 9.91 -10.50 20.30
CA SER A 199 11.06 -10.33 21.20
C SER A 199 10.77 -10.90 22.60
N GLU A 200 9.59 -10.66 23.15
CA GLU A 200 9.19 -11.16 24.47
C GLU A 200 8.98 -12.68 24.46
N CYS A 201 8.37 -13.22 23.39
CA CYS A 201 8.25 -14.66 23.19
C CYS A 201 9.65 -15.32 23.15
N SER A 202 10.59 -14.75 22.39
CA SER A 202 11.97 -15.25 22.33
C SER A 202 12.67 -15.18 23.70
N ARG A 203 12.41 -14.14 24.49
CA ARG A 203 12.96 -13.96 25.84
C ARG A 203 12.38 -14.97 26.83
N TRP A 204 11.07 -15.25 26.74
CA TRP A 204 10.39 -16.25 27.57
C TRP A 204 10.90 -17.67 27.25
N TRP A 205 11.08 -18.02 25.97
CA TRP A 205 11.68 -19.29 25.55
C TRP A 205 13.12 -19.45 26.04
N LEU A 206 13.91 -18.38 26.06
CA LEU A 206 15.26 -18.39 26.65
C LEU A 206 15.22 -18.60 28.18
N SER A 207 14.28 -17.98 28.89
CA SER A 207 14.08 -18.20 30.33
C SER A 207 13.68 -19.65 30.66
N ILE A 208 12.83 -20.27 29.83
CA ILE A 208 12.47 -21.70 29.98
C ILE A 208 13.70 -22.59 29.73
N ARG A 209 14.48 -22.33 28.67
CA ARG A 209 15.72 -23.09 28.41
C ARG A 209 16.72 -22.99 29.57
N ALA A 210 16.87 -21.81 30.18
CA ALA A 210 17.70 -21.65 31.36
C ALA A 210 17.17 -22.48 32.55
N LEU A 211 15.86 -22.46 32.82
CA LEU A 211 15.23 -23.26 33.87
C LEU A 211 15.40 -24.78 33.67
N VAL A 212 15.32 -25.27 32.44
CA VAL A 212 15.55 -26.70 32.13
C VAL A 212 17.01 -27.11 32.35
N ILE A 213 17.96 -26.24 31.99
CA ILE A 213 19.40 -26.49 32.21
C ILE A 213 19.72 -26.51 33.71
N PHE A 214 19.16 -25.58 34.49
CA PHE A 214 19.37 -25.55 35.95
C PHE A 214 18.58 -26.65 36.69
N GLY A 215 17.41 -27.05 36.20
CA GLY A 215 16.61 -28.14 36.79
C GLY A 215 17.23 -29.54 36.64
N MET A 216 17.96 -29.78 35.55
CA MET A 216 18.63 -31.07 35.30
C MET A 216 19.91 -31.27 36.11
N LEU A 217 20.54 -30.20 36.63
CA LEU A 217 21.69 -30.30 37.54
C LEU A 217 21.27 -30.54 39.01
N GLY A 218 20.02 -30.24 39.39
CA GLY A 218 19.52 -30.39 40.75
C GLY A 218 19.17 -31.83 41.15
N ILE A 219 18.82 -32.69 40.19
CA ILE A 219 18.35 -34.06 40.49
C ILE A 219 19.52 -35.07 40.57
N GLY A 220 20.65 -34.80 39.92
CA GLY A 220 21.84 -35.66 39.98
C GLY A 220 22.63 -35.58 41.30
N ALA A 221 22.51 -34.48 42.05
CA ALA A 221 23.23 -34.30 43.32
C ALA A 221 22.52 -34.92 44.54
N VAL A 222 21.20 -35.12 44.48
CA VAL A 222 20.42 -35.62 45.65
C VAL A 222 20.45 -37.15 45.76
N THR A 223 20.68 -37.87 44.67
CA THR A 223 20.77 -39.34 44.69
C THR A 223 22.14 -39.87 45.13
N LEU A 224 23.21 -39.08 45.02
CA LEU A 224 24.55 -39.48 45.50
C LEU A 224 24.76 -39.31 47.01
N ILE A 225 24.03 -38.42 47.67
CA ILE A 225 24.16 -38.22 49.13
C ILE A 225 23.48 -39.35 49.92
N LYS A 226 22.42 -39.99 49.39
CA LYS A 226 21.73 -41.08 50.08
C LYS A 226 22.41 -42.44 50.01
N THR A 227 23.32 -42.67 49.07
CA THR A 227 24.04 -43.96 48.97
C THR A 227 25.31 -44.00 49.82
N VAL A 228 25.94 -42.86 50.12
CA VAL A 228 27.15 -42.80 50.96
C VAL A 228 26.83 -42.87 52.47
N LEU A 229 25.63 -42.46 52.89
CA LEU A 229 25.22 -42.52 54.30
C LEU A 229 24.71 -43.90 54.77
N LYS A 230 24.61 -44.90 53.88
CA LYS A 230 24.24 -46.28 54.23
C LYS A 230 25.43 -47.25 54.25
N ALA A 231 26.65 -46.75 54.02
CA ALA A 231 27.87 -47.54 53.98
C ALA A 231 28.88 -47.16 55.10
N ARG A 232 28.37 -46.65 56.23
CA ARG A 232 29.16 -46.47 57.46
C ARG A 232 28.42 -47.05 58.65
#